data_AF-A0A1B6LB08-F1
#
_entry.id   AF-A0A1B6LB08-F1
#
_cell.length_a   1.000
_cell.length_b   1.000
_cell.length_c   1.000
_cell.angle_alpha   90.00
_cell.angle_beta   90.00
_cell.angle_gamma   90.00
#
_symmetry.space_group_name_H-M   'P 1'
#
loop_
_entity.id
_entity.type
_entity.pdbx_description
1 polymer ?
#
loop_
_entity_poly.entity_id
_entity_poly.type
_entity_poly.pdbx_seq_one_letter_code
_entity_poly.pdbx_strand_id
1 'polypeptide(L)'
;SLLNKLATTHYNLSPQCDQSRSVNTANINTIALDKAWFLTQVRLRCCQVDSAQQCSQLLNQLEYSDIVAVLRCQQFNNCILQHCFTLGTQLTAQESQTQEGEQVSALYCAARTSLLQHIHHLLSLLPRAHQVYSVIGRQMFPKERKYTDRLSELFSDNQFLETLFRLVPAVTSYLQSLSEMSSTAHSTIPTEARDDLARFGVLCMEVVQWLVTGGGGSCRGWPSLLHLALECAVSALRLDYLSGQLTVCQLGSVTSALAGLTHLATGNQLSLPRHSDEEELPEQEAVVSLHTRYQVAALVCWLEKSPEPLFNVPQFILQSIRDVVKSIGRCSLVLWYSCSPPETWPPSPPTQPPLPTPLLQDIDLLRQVIFRISLFGWTSRTQFEETWMSLLTVLSASPGPESEQDEVQAIMQGNSVAVEAITTLLVQTLLLPTPGHPNTGRLLHSSRNKTLTLSPQWGPKLEGVVDTLYWKLKECQRAK
;
A
#
# COMPACT_ATOMS: atom_id res chain seq x y z
N SER A 1 -44.24 1.19 -21.38
CA SER A 1 -44.32 2.40 -20.54
C SER A 1 -44.65 3.63 -21.40
N LEU A 2 -45.50 4.53 -20.91
CA LEU A 2 -45.91 5.78 -21.59
C LEU A 2 -44.70 6.70 -21.88
N LEU A 3 -43.65 6.57 -21.08
CA LEU A 3 -42.36 7.26 -21.25
C LEU A 3 -41.62 6.86 -22.54
N ASN A 4 -41.67 5.58 -22.95
CA ASN A 4 -41.03 5.12 -24.20
C ASN A 4 -41.77 5.58 -25.45
N LYS A 5 -43.09 5.83 -25.35
CA LYS A 5 -43.84 6.44 -26.45
C LYS A 5 -43.45 7.90 -26.62
N LEU A 6 -43.36 8.66 -25.53
CA LEU A 6 -42.93 10.06 -25.57
C LEU A 6 -41.48 10.23 -26.07
N ALA A 7 -40.57 9.34 -25.66
CA ALA A 7 -39.16 9.39 -26.06
C ALA A 7 -38.94 9.08 -27.56
N THR A 8 -39.69 8.13 -28.12
CA THR A 8 -39.56 7.75 -29.53
C THR A 8 -40.29 8.71 -30.46
N THR A 9 -41.47 9.22 -30.09
CA THR A 9 -42.25 10.10 -30.98
C THR A 9 -41.76 11.54 -31.01
N HIS A 10 -41.16 12.04 -29.92
CA HIS A 10 -40.77 13.45 -29.85
C HIS A 10 -39.26 13.70 -29.84
N TYR A 11 -38.45 12.71 -29.46
CA TYR A 11 -37.01 12.93 -29.23
C TYR A 11 -36.09 12.01 -30.03
N ASN A 12 -36.63 11.09 -30.85
CA ASN A 12 -35.83 10.10 -31.62
C ASN A 12 -34.78 9.37 -30.76
N LEU A 13 -35.08 9.15 -29.48
CA LEU A 13 -34.21 8.42 -28.57
C LEU A 13 -34.56 6.93 -28.60
N SER A 14 -33.55 6.06 -28.63
CA SER A 14 -33.70 4.62 -28.44
C SER A 14 -34.40 4.33 -27.11
N PRO A 15 -35.34 3.37 -27.03
CA PRO A 15 -36.14 3.15 -25.83
C PRO A 15 -35.25 2.75 -24.64
N GLN A 16 -35.15 3.64 -23.65
CA GLN A 16 -34.48 3.38 -22.38
C GLN A 16 -35.42 2.58 -21.46
N CYS A 17 -35.43 1.25 -21.60
CA CYS A 17 -35.76 0.36 -20.48
C CYS A 17 -35.36 -1.09 -20.84
N ASP A 18 -34.24 -1.57 -20.30
CA ASP A 18 -33.89 -2.98 -20.20
C ASP A 18 -34.82 -3.71 -19.21
N GLN A 19 -36.10 -3.82 -19.55
CA GLN A 19 -37.01 -4.74 -18.88
C GLN A 19 -37.61 -5.67 -19.92
N SER A 20 -37.15 -6.93 -19.86
CA SER A 20 -37.60 -8.10 -20.61
C SER A 20 -37.34 -8.08 -22.12
N ARG A 21 -36.17 -8.59 -22.54
CA ARG A 21 -36.19 -9.46 -23.73
C ARG A 21 -37.21 -10.55 -23.42
N SER A 22 -38.33 -10.58 -24.12
CA SER A 22 -39.27 -11.69 -24.04
C SER A 22 -38.48 -12.97 -24.32
N VAL A 23 -38.35 -13.83 -23.32
CA VAL A 23 -37.67 -15.11 -23.50
C VAL A 23 -38.49 -15.89 -24.52
N ASN A 24 -37.95 -16.10 -25.73
CA ASN A 24 -38.59 -16.93 -26.74
C ASN A 24 -38.58 -18.37 -26.23
N THR A 25 -39.69 -18.79 -25.62
CA THR A 25 -39.87 -20.12 -25.02
C THR A 25 -39.66 -21.26 -26.02
N ALA A 26 -39.85 -21.00 -27.32
CA ALA A 26 -39.56 -21.96 -28.40
C ALA A 26 -38.06 -22.25 -28.57
N ASN A 27 -37.17 -21.27 -28.31
CA ASN A 27 -35.73 -21.44 -28.47
C ASN A 27 -35.07 -22.07 -27.23
N ILE A 28 -35.71 -22.01 -26.05
CA ILE A 28 -35.18 -22.60 -24.82
C ILE A 28 -35.01 -24.12 -24.97
N ASN A 29 -35.97 -24.78 -25.62
CA ASN A 29 -35.95 -26.23 -25.83
C ASN A 29 -34.85 -26.70 -26.80
N THR A 30 -34.27 -25.78 -27.59
CA THR A 30 -33.21 -26.08 -28.56
C THR A 30 -31.80 -25.84 -28.02
N ILE A 31 -31.67 -25.27 -26.82
CA ILE A 31 -30.36 -24.99 -26.22
C ILE A 31 -29.91 -26.23 -25.45
N ALA A 32 -28.85 -26.88 -25.94
CA ALA A 32 -28.16 -27.90 -25.15
C ALA A 32 -27.39 -27.22 -24.00
N LEU A 33 -27.76 -27.52 -22.76
CA LEU A 33 -27.06 -27.06 -21.56
C LEU A 33 -25.84 -27.93 -21.30
N ASP A 34 -24.76 -27.69 -22.06
CA ASP A 34 -23.50 -28.40 -21.93
C ASP A 34 -22.37 -27.48 -21.39
N LYS A 35 -21.22 -28.08 -21.07
CA LYS A 35 -20.03 -27.35 -20.57
C LYS A 35 -19.61 -26.25 -21.57
N ALA A 36 -19.72 -26.50 -22.87
CA ALA A 36 -19.37 -25.55 -23.92
C ALA A 36 -20.32 -24.34 -23.95
N TRP A 37 -21.62 -24.56 -23.78
CA TRP A 37 -22.61 -23.50 -23.66
C TRP A 37 -22.33 -22.64 -22.42
N PHE A 38 -22.08 -23.25 -21.26
CA PHE A 38 -21.77 -22.52 -20.03
C PHE A 38 -20.51 -21.66 -20.20
N LEU A 39 -19.41 -22.23 -20.74
CA LEU A 39 -18.18 -21.49 -21.02
C LEU A 39 -18.42 -20.29 -21.96
N THR A 40 -19.26 -20.46 -22.98
CA THR A 40 -19.61 -19.38 -23.91
C THR A 40 -20.35 -18.26 -23.18
N GLN A 41 -21.29 -18.59 -22.29
CA GLN A 41 -22.00 -17.59 -21.49
C GLN A 41 -21.08 -16.87 -20.51
N VAL A 42 -20.20 -17.60 -19.81
CA VAL A 42 -19.22 -17.00 -18.89
C VAL A 42 -18.31 -16.03 -19.65
N ARG A 43 -17.79 -16.43 -20.81
CA ARG A 43 -16.96 -15.55 -21.65
C ARG A 43 -17.70 -14.28 -22.07
N LEU A 44 -18.95 -14.40 -22.53
CA LEU A 44 -19.77 -13.25 -22.92
C LEU A 44 -19.99 -12.28 -21.76
N ARG A 45 -20.28 -12.79 -20.56
CA ARG A 45 -20.54 -11.96 -19.37
C ARG A 45 -19.26 -11.35 -18.81
N CYS A 46 -18.15 -12.08 -18.78
CA CYS A 46 -16.86 -11.55 -18.33
C CYS A 46 -16.26 -10.50 -19.28
N CYS A 47 -16.76 -10.40 -20.51
CA CYS A 47 -16.41 -9.34 -21.44
C CYS A 47 -17.36 -8.13 -21.39
N GLN A 48 -18.43 -8.20 -20.60
CA GLN A 48 -19.36 -7.09 -20.38
C GLN A 48 -18.93 -6.26 -19.15
N VAL A 49 -19.38 -5.01 -19.11
CA VAL A 49 -19.13 -4.11 -17.98
C VAL A 49 -20.05 -4.45 -16.80
N ASP A 50 -21.17 -5.13 -17.06
CA ASP A 50 -22.21 -5.39 -16.07
C ASP A 50 -21.85 -6.52 -15.11
N SER A 51 -22.05 -6.26 -13.81
CA SER A 51 -22.06 -7.27 -12.73
C SER A 51 -20.75 -8.05 -12.52
N ALA A 52 -19.64 -7.32 -12.33
CA ALA A 52 -18.31 -7.91 -12.07
C ALA A 52 -18.26 -8.90 -10.90
N GLN A 53 -19.04 -8.67 -9.83
CA GLN A 53 -19.12 -9.58 -8.67
C GLN A 53 -19.80 -10.92 -8.99
N GLN A 54 -20.82 -10.93 -9.86
CA GLN A 54 -21.48 -12.19 -10.27
C GLN A 54 -20.57 -12.99 -11.20
N CYS A 55 -19.76 -12.31 -12.02
CA CYS A 55 -18.79 -12.96 -12.89
C CYS A 55 -17.73 -13.76 -12.11
N SER A 56 -17.26 -13.28 -10.95
CA SER A 56 -16.31 -14.06 -10.15
C SER A 56 -16.92 -15.36 -9.61
N GLN A 57 -18.21 -15.36 -9.27
CA GLN A 57 -18.94 -16.56 -8.85
C GLN A 57 -19.11 -17.56 -10.00
N LEU A 58 -19.37 -17.06 -11.23
CA LEU A 58 -19.45 -17.89 -12.42
C LEU A 58 -18.10 -18.53 -12.76
N LEU A 59 -17.01 -17.77 -12.66
CA LEU A 59 -15.65 -18.27 -12.87
C LEU A 59 -15.27 -19.35 -11.85
N ASN A 60 -15.78 -19.26 -10.61
CA ASN A 60 -15.51 -20.26 -9.59
C ASN A 60 -16.05 -21.66 -9.90
N GLN A 61 -17.05 -21.77 -10.79
CA GLN A 61 -17.63 -23.06 -11.18
C GLN A 61 -16.83 -23.77 -12.28
N LEU A 62 -15.74 -23.14 -12.77
CA LEU A 62 -14.92 -23.65 -13.84
C LEU A 62 -13.65 -24.32 -13.32
N GLU A 63 -13.09 -25.23 -14.12
CA GLU A 63 -11.76 -25.79 -13.88
C GLU A 63 -10.66 -24.75 -14.14
N TYR A 64 -9.50 -24.94 -13.52
CA TYR A 64 -8.37 -24.01 -13.62
C TYR A 64 -8.00 -23.64 -15.08
N SER A 65 -7.94 -24.63 -15.97
CA SER A 65 -7.62 -24.44 -17.40
C SER A 65 -8.61 -23.51 -18.10
N ASP A 66 -9.90 -23.69 -17.81
CA ASP A 66 -10.99 -22.92 -18.40
C ASP A 66 -11.02 -21.48 -17.85
N ILE A 67 -10.75 -21.30 -16.54
CA ILE A 67 -10.62 -19.97 -15.94
C ILE A 67 -9.50 -19.19 -16.63
N VAL A 68 -8.31 -19.79 -16.77
CA VAL A 68 -7.17 -19.15 -17.43
C VAL A 68 -7.49 -18.77 -18.88
N ALA A 69 -8.24 -19.61 -19.61
CA ALA A 69 -8.67 -19.30 -20.97
C ALA A 69 -9.60 -18.08 -21.04
N VAL A 70 -10.55 -17.95 -20.11
CA VAL A 70 -11.44 -16.78 -20.03
C VAL A 70 -10.67 -15.53 -19.64
N LEU A 71 -9.79 -15.60 -18.64
CA LEU A 71 -8.99 -14.46 -18.16
C LEU A 71 -7.99 -13.93 -19.21
N ARG A 72 -7.58 -14.74 -20.18
CA ARG A 72 -6.68 -14.35 -21.28
C ARG A 72 -7.41 -13.73 -22.47
N CYS A 73 -8.73 -13.61 -22.44
CA CYS A 73 -9.48 -12.98 -23.52
C CYS A 73 -9.14 -11.49 -23.65
N GLN A 74 -8.90 -11.00 -24.86
CA GLN A 74 -8.54 -9.59 -25.11
C GLN A 74 -9.60 -8.58 -24.64
N GLN A 75 -10.87 -8.98 -24.61
CA GLN A 75 -11.99 -8.15 -24.16
C GLN A 75 -12.38 -8.42 -22.70
N PHE A 76 -11.53 -9.11 -21.93
CA PHE A 76 -11.83 -9.41 -20.54
C PHE A 76 -11.89 -8.14 -19.67
N ASN A 77 -12.92 -8.04 -18.84
CA ASN A 77 -13.08 -6.93 -17.92
C ASN A 77 -12.19 -7.12 -16.67
N ASN A 78 -11.07 -6.41 -16.64
CA ASN A 78 -10.09 -6.48 -15.54
C ASN A 78 -10.68 -6.12 -14.15
N CYS A 79 -11.78 -5.38 -14.08
CA CYS A 79 -12.44 -5.08 -12.80
C CYS A 79 -12.93 -6.35 -12.08
N ILE A 80 -13.16 -7.45 -12.82
CA ILE A 80 -13.58 -8.73 -12.25
C ILE A 80 -12.47 -9.33 -11.36
N LEU A 81 -11.18 -9.07 -11.67
CA LEU A 81 -10.05 -9.64 -10.93
C LEU A 81 -10.09 -9.28 -9.44
N GLN A 82 -10.51 -8.07 -9.10
CA GLN A 82 -10.70 -7.63 -7.72
C GLN A 82 -11.62 -8.58 -6.95
N HIS A 83 -12.75 -8.94 -7.56
CA HIS A 83 -13.73 -9.86 -6.97
C HIS A 83 -13.25 -11.31 -7.02
N CYS A 84 -12.43 -11.69 -7.98
CA CYS A 84 -11.78 -13.01 -8.00
C CYS A 84 -10.82 -13.18 -6.81
N PHE A 85 -10.03 -12.16 -6.46
CA PHE A 85 -9.17 -12.22 -5.28
C PHE A 85 -10.00 -12.26 -4.00
N THR A 86 -11.01 -11.40 -3.89
CA THR A 86 -11.88 -11.38 -2.69
C THR A 86 -12.54 -12.73 -2.46
N LEU A 87 -13.15 -13.33 -3.50
CA LEU A 87 -13.79 -14.65 -3.41
C LEU A 87 -12.75 -15.78 -3.22
N GLY A 88 -11.65 -15.74 -3.96
CA GLY A 88 -10.60 -16.75 -3.88
C GLY A 88 -9.93 -16.85 -2.51
N THR A 89 -9.76 -15.72 -1.82
CA THR A 89 -9.27 -15.68 -0.43
C THR A 89 -10.25 -16.35 0.54
N GLN A 90 -11.56 -16.16 0.34
CA GLN A 90 -12.57 -16.82 1.18
C GLN A 90 -12.55 -18.33 1.01
N LEU A 91 -12.53 -18.79 -0.24
CA LEU A 91 -12.52 -20.22 -0.55
C LEU A 91 -11.28 -20.89 0.05
N THR A 92 -10.12 -20.24 -0.09
CA THR A 92 -8.87 -20.72 0.50
C THR A 92 -8.97 -20.82 2.04
N ALA A 93 -9.60 -19.85 2.70
CA ALA A 93 -9.81 -19.88 4.14
C ALA A 93 -10.78 -20.98 4.59
N GLN A 94 -11.83 -21.27 3.80
CA GLN A 94 -12.80 -22.35 4.08
C GLN A 94 -12.21 -23.74 3.83
N GLU A 95 -11.43 -23.91 2.77
CA GLU A 95 -10.75 -25.17 2.41
C GLU A 95 -9.70 -25.54 3.46
N SER A 96 -8.98 -24.56 4.01
CA SER A 96 -8.00 -24.74 5.08
C SER A 96 -8.60 -25.28 6.39
N GLN A 97 -9.91 -25.13 6.60
CA GLN A 97 -10.61 -25.65 7.79
C GLN A 97 -11.12 -27.09 7.60
N THR A 98 -11.21 -27.58 6.36
CA THR A 98 -11.90 -28.84 6.03
C THR A 98 -10.97 -29.95 5.54
N GLN A 99 -9.77 -29.65 5.05
CA GLN A 99 -8.81 -30.65 4.57
C GLN A 99 -7.45 -30.54 5.27
N GLU A 100 -6.81 -31.69 5.52
CA GLU A 100 -5.38 -31.77 5.89
C GLU A 100 -4.52 -31.41 4.67
N GLY A 101 -4.42 -30.11 4.36
CA GLY A 101 -3.59 -29.59 3.28
C GLY A 101 -3.89 -28.12 2.97
N GLU A 102 -2.86 -27.29 2.94
CA GLU A 102 -2.95 -25.87 2.57
C GLU A 102 -3.12 -25.74 1.04
N GLN A 103 -4.35 -25.88 0.54
CA GLN A 103 -4.66 -25.68 -0.88
C GLN A 103 -5.22 -24.27 -1.12
N VAL A 104 -4.64 -23.56 -2.09
CA VAL A 104 -5.10 -22.26 -2.54
C VAL A 104 -6.10 -22.45 -3.67
N SER A 105 -7.23 -21.73 -3.62
CA SER A 105 -8.29 -21.88 -4.63
C SER A 105 -7.78 -21.70 -6.07
N ALA A 106 -8.31 -22.51 -7.00
CA ALA A 106 -7.96 -22.45 -8.42
C ALA A 106 -8.25 -21.06 -9.03
N LEU A 107 -9.35 -20.43 -8.60
CA LEU A 107 -9.72 -19.07 -9.00
C LEU A 107 -8.65 -18.05 -8.63
N TYR A 108 -8.13 -18.11 -7.40
CA TYR A 108 -7.08 -17.21 -6.92
C TYR A 108 -5.78 -17.39 -7.72
N CYS A 109 -5.37 -18.64 -7.96
CA CYS A 109 -4.17 -18.94 -8.72
C CYS A 109 -4.23 -18.44 -10.17
N ALA A 110 -5.38 -18.62 -10.84
CA ALA A 110 -5.60 -18.16 -12.21
C ALA A 110 -5.65 -16.62 -12.29
N ALA A 111 -6.37 -15.97 -11.37
CA ALA A 111 -6.45 -14.52 -11.27
C ALA A 111 -5.08 -13.88 -11.00
N ARG A 112 -4.29 -14.46 -10.10
CA ARG A 112 -2.91 -14.04 -9.83
C ARG A 112 -2.07 -14.06 -11.11
N THR A 113 -2.09 -15.16 -11.85
CA THR A 113 -1.27 -15.32 -13.06
C THR A 113 -1.66 -14.30 -14.14
N SER A 114 -2.96 -14.09 -14.36
CA SER A 114 -3.47 -13.09 -15.31
C SER A 114 -3.11 -11.66 -14.87
N LEU A 115 -3.29 -11.31 -13.59
CA LEU A 115 -2.95 -9.99 -13.07
C LEU A 115 -1.47 -9.66 -13.28
N LEU A 116 -0.57 -10.59 -12.91
CA LEU A 116 0.88 -10.36 -13.04
C LEU A 116 1.31 -10.16 -14.50
N GLN A 117 0.68 -10.87 -15.44
CA GLN A 117 0.91 -10.67 -16.88
C GLN A 117 0.44 -9.29 -17.36
N HIS A 118 -0.71 -8.83 -16.89
CA HIS A 118 -1.22 -7.49 -17.22
C HIS A 118 -0.33 -6.37 -16.65
N ILE A 119 0.17 -6.54 -15.42
CA ILE A 119 1.13 -5.61 -14.81
C ILE A 119 2.40 -5.56 -15.65
N HIS A 120 2.98 -6.71 -15.98
CA HIS A 120 4.20 -6.79 -16.78
C HIS A 120 4.02 -6.08 -18.14
N HIS A 121 2.90 -6.33 -18.83
CA HIS A 121 2.59 -5.68 -20.09
C HIS A 121 2.47 -4.16 -19.95
N LEU A 122 1.75 -3.67 -18.92
CA LEU A 122 1.61 -2.23 -18.68
C LEU A 122 2.97 -1.58 -18.41
N LEU A 123 3.81 -2.19 -17.57
CA LEU A 123 5.14 -1.68 -17.25
C LEU A 123 6.08 -1.71 -18.46
N SER A 124 5.88 -2.63 -19.41
CA SER A 124 6.66 -2.68 -20.66
C SER A 124 6.46 -1.45 -21.56
N LEU A 125 5.38 -0.68 -21.35
CA LEU A 125 5.10 0.58 -22.06
C LEU A 125 5.91 1.76 -21.50
N LEU A 126 6.45 1.62 -20.29
CA LEU A 126 7.20 2.68 -19.61
C LEU A 126 8.64 2.80 -20.14
N PRO A 127 9.30 3.95 -19.94
CA PRO A 127 10.72 4.09 -20.28
C PRO A 127 11.59 3.05 -19.56
N ARG A 128 12.49 2.37 -20.29
CA ARG A 128 13.33 1.29 -19.75
C ARG A 128 14.27 1.74 -18.62
N ALA A 129 14.76 2.97 -18.69
CA ALA A 129 15.65 3.53 -17.67
C ALA A 129 14.85 4.50 -16.78
N HIS A 130 14.53 4.06 -15.57
CA HIS A 130 13.84 4.86 -14.57
C HIS A 130 14.67 6.10 -14.19
N GLN A 131 14.04 7.27 -14.12
CA GLN A 131 14.63 8.49 -13.56
C GLN A 131 13.65 9.08 -12.53
N VAL A 132 14.08 10.03 -11.71
CA VAL A 132 13.16 10.65 -10.75
C VAL A 132 12.08 11.45 -11.49
N TYR A 133 10.82 11.12 -11.25
CA TYR A 133 9.69 11.84 -11.82
C TYR A 133 9.41 13.14 -11.04
N SER A 134 9.27 14.27 -11.76
CA SER A 134 8.82 15.56 -11.21
C SER A 134 9.49 15.95 -9.88
N VAL A 135 10.81 16.11 -9.89
CA VAL A 135 11.62 16.41 -8.68
C VAL A 135 11.14 17.68 -7.96
N ILE A 136 10.96 17.60 -6.63
CA ILE A 136 10.63 18.74 -5.76
C ILE A 136 11.84 19.11 -4.89
N GLY A 137 12.21 20.40 -4.84
CA GLY A 137 13.23 20.91 -3.92
C GLY A 137 14.67 20.91 -4.46
N ARG A 138 14.89 20.51 -5.72
CA ARG A 138 16.12 20.77 -6.49
C ARG A 138 15.83 20.91 -7.98
N GLN A 139 16.82 21.35 -8.75
CA GLN A 139 16.70 21.39 -10.20
C GLN A 139 16.77 19.96 -10.81
N MET A 140 15.93 19.73 -11.82
CA MET A 140 15.92 18.48 -12.58
C MET A 140 17.11 18.42 -13.53
N PHE A 141 17.75 17.26 -13.57
CA PHE A 141 18.77 16.96 -14.57
C PHE A 141 18.14 16.73 -15.96
N PRO A 142 18.92 16.84 -17.06
CA PRO A 142 18.40 16.68 -18.42
C PRO A 142 17.73 15.32 -18.68
N LYS A 143 18.25 14.23 -18.07
CA LYS A 143 17.66 12.89 -18.17
C LYS A 143 16.32 12.78 -17.44
N GLU A 144 16.21 13.40 -16.26
CA GLU A 144 14.98 13.44 -15.45
C GLU A 144 13.89 14.26 -16.14
N ARG A 145 14.27 15.36 -16.80
CA ARG A 145 13.33 16.18 -17.59
C ARG A 145 12.74 15.38 -18.75
N LYS A 146 13.58 14.73 -19.57
CA LYS A 146 13.12 13.87 -20.67
C LYS A 146 12.20 12.74 -20.19
N TYR A 147 12.53 12.13 -19.06
CA TYR A 147 11.70 11.10 -18.44
C TYR A 147 10.34 11.65 -17.97
N THR A 148 10.34 12.80 -17.29
CA THR A 148 9.13 13.48 -16.81
C THR A 148 8.21 13.89 -17.96
N ASP A 149 8.78 14.44 -19.04
CA ASP A 149 8.03 14.83 -20.24
C ASP A 149 7.35 13.61 -20.88
N ARG A 150 8.09 12.50 -21.02
CA ARG A 150 7.55 11.26 -21.60
C ARG A 150 6.46 10.61 -20.73
N LEU A 151 6.64 10.59 -19.42
CA LEU A 151 5.61 10.09 -18.51
C LEU A 151 4.37 10.99 -18.50
N SER A 152 4.55 12.31 -18.55
CA SER A 152 3.43 13.26 -18.61
C SER A 152 2.61 13.09 -19.89
N GLU A 153 3.26 12.79 -21.02
CA GLU A 153 2.59 12.43 -22.28
C GLU A 153 1.77 11.15 -22.12
N LEU A 154 2.34 10.10 -21.50
CA LEU A 154 1.63 8.83 -21.24
C LEU A 154 0.45 9.00 -20.27
N PHE A 155 0.61 9.79 -19.21
CA PHE A 155 -0.47 10.08 -18.27
C PHE A 155 -1.58 10.95 -18.88
N SER A 156 -1.27 11.71 -19.92
CA SER A 156 -2.28 12.46 -20.68
C SER A 156 -3.08 11.59 -21.64
N ASP A 157 -2.63 10.35 -21.91
CA ASP A 157 -3.39 9.37 -22.70
C ASP A 157 -4.48 8.69 -21.84
N ASN A 158 -5.74 8.96 -22.20
CA ASN A 158 -6.90 8.37 -21.54
C ASN A 158 -6.91 6.84 -21.60
N GLN A 159 -6.41 6.23 -22.68
CA GLN A 159 -6.38 4.76 -22.79
C GLN A 159 -5.42 4.17 -21.77
N PHE A 160 -4.24 4.76 -21.64
CA PHE A 160 -3.25 4.35 -20.64
C PHE A 160 -3.82 4.47 -19.22
N LEU A 161 -4.39 5.64 -18.86
CA LEU A 161 -4.99 5.83 -17.54
C LEU A 161 -6.16 4.87 -17.27
N GLU A 162 -7.04 4.64 -18.25
CA GLU A 162 -8.12 3.67 -18.11
C GLU A 162 -7.60 2.25 -17.84
N THR A 163 -6.56 1.82 -18.55
CA THR A 163 -5.97 0.48 -18.33
C THR A 163 -5.33 0.38 -16.95
N LEU A 164 -4.59 1.41 -16.52
CA LEU A 164 -3.98 1.47 -15.19
C LEU A 164 -5.04 1.39 -14.09
N PHE A 165 -6.06 2.25 -14.14
CA PHE A 165 -7.08 2.32 -13.08
C PHE A 165 -8.07 1.15 -13.09
N ARG A 166 -8.15 0.37 -14.18
CA ARG A 166 -8.83 -0.95 -14.17
C ARG A 166 -8.02 -2.03 -13.45
N LEU A 167 -6.69 -1.90 -13.41
CA LEU A 167 -5.81 -2.86 -12.71
C LEU A 167 -5.61 -2.49 -11.24
N VAL A 168 -5.56 -1.21 -10.90
CA VAL A 168 -5.31 -0.69 -9.54
C VAL A 168 -6.15 -1.41 -8.46
N PRO A 169 -7.49 -1.51 -8.56
CA PRO A 169 -8.30 -2.20 -7.54
C PRO A 169 -7.97 -3.69 -7.39
N ALA A 170 -7.63 -4.35 -8.51
CA ALA A 170 -7.25 -5.76 -8.52
C ALA A 170 -5.90 -5.98 -7.84
N VAL A 171 -4.91 -5.11 -8.09
CA VAL A 171 -3.61 -5.12 -7.41
C VAL A 171 -3.78 -4.87 -5.91
N THR A 172 -4.56 -3.87 -5.53
CA THR A 172 -4.85 -3.58 -4.11
C THR A 172 -5.47 -4.80 -3.42
N SER A 173 -6.49 -5.42 -4.02
CA SER A 173 -7.14 -6.60 -3.43
C SER A 173 -6.22 -7.81 -3.35
N TYR A 174 -5.36 -8.02 -4.35
CA TYR A 174 -4.33 -9.05 -4.32
C TYR A 174 -3.37 -8.82 -3.13
N LEU A 175 -2.82 -7.62 -2.99
CA LEU A 175 -1.85 -7.30 -1.93
C LEU A 175 -2.48 -7.37 -0.53
N GLN A 176 -3.73 -6.91 -0.37
CA GLN A 176 -4.47 -7.05 0.89
C GLN A 176 -4.70 -8.51 1.25
N SER A 177 -5.05 -9.36 0.28
CA SER A 177 -5.28 -10.78 0.52
C SER A 177 -4.06 -11.54 1.05
N LEU A 178 -2.85 -11.09 0.73
CA LEU A 178 -1.60 -11.68 1.25
C LEU A 178 -1.50 -11.51 2.78
N SER A 179 -2.00 -10.40 3.31
CA SER A 179 -2.01 -10.16 4.76
C SER A 179 -3.06 -10.99 5.51
N GLU A 180 -4.09 -11.46 4.79
CA GLU A 180 -5.20 -12.24 5.37
C GLU A 180 -4.91 -13.75 5.40
N MET A 181 -4.08 -14.23 4.46
CA MET A 181 -3.73 -15.65 4.31
C MET A 181 -2.39 -16.00 4.95
N SER A 182 -1.85 -15.16 5.85
CA SER A 182 -0.47 -15.24 6.34
C SER A 182 -0.10 -16.53 7.09
N SER A 183 -1.06 -17.41 7.39
CA SER A 183 -0.81 -18.72 8.01
C SER A 183 -0.65 -19.89 7.03
N THR A 184 -1.10 -19.80 5.77
CA THR A 184 -1.18 -20.93 4.82
C THR A 184 -0.29 -20.77 3.56
N ALA A 185 0.87 -20.15 3.76
CA ALA A 185 1.60 -19.43 2.73
C ALA A 185 2.45 -20.30 1.78
N HIS A 186 1.82 -20.97 0.81
CA HIS A 186 2.47 -21.28 -0.47
C HIS A 186 2.38 -20.14 -1.51
N SER A 187 1.97 -18.92 -1.13
CA SER A 187 2.00 -17.75 -2.02
C SER A 187 2.80 -16.58 -1.46
N THR A 188 4.10 -16.77 -1.28
CA THR A 188 4.99 -15.62 -1.47
C THR A 188 4.82 -15.17 -2.93
N ILE A 189 4.75 -13.86 -3.16
CA ILE A 189 4.76 -13.30 -4.52
C ILE A 189 5.91 -13.97 -5.30
N PRO A 190 5.65 -14.55 -6.50
CA PRO A 190 6.70 -15.16 -7.31
C PRO A 190 7.88 -14.19 -7.45
N THR A 191 9.11 -14.67 -7.27
CA THR A 191 10.30 -13.81 -7.24
C THR A 191 10.42 -12.92 -8.48
N GLU A 192 10.07 -13.46 -9.65
CA GLU A 192 10.06 -12.76 -10.94
C GLU A 192 9.10 -11.56 -10.97
N ALA A 193 8.00 -11.62 -10.22
CA ALA A 193 6.96 -10.59 -10.21
C ALA A 193 7.15 -9.51 -9.14
N ARG A 194 8.16 -9.65 -8.26
CA ARG A 194 8.38 -8.71 -7.14
C ARG A 194 8.82 -7.34 -7.63
N ASP A 195 9.75 -7.28 -8.59
CA ASP A 195 10.23 -6.03 -9.18
C ASP A 195 9.09 -5.31 -9.93
N ASP A 196 8.30 -6.05 -10.70
CA ASP A 196 7.12 -5.50 -11.39
C ASP A 196 6.09 -4.93 -10.41
N LEU A 197 5.77 -5.62 -9.31
CA LEU A 197 4.84 -5.09 -8.30
C LEU A 197 5.40 -3.87 -7.55
N ALA A 198 6.70 -3.85 -7.25
CA ALA A 198 7.35 -2.68 -6.65
C ALA A 198 7.29 -1.48 -7.60
N ARG A 199 7.61 -1.68 -8.88
CA ARG A 199 7.51 -0.66 -9.94
C ARG A 199 6.08 -0.17 -10.13
N PHE A 200 5.09 -1.07 -10.06
CA PHE A 200 3.68 -0.68 -10.14
C PHE A 200 3.28 0.24 -8.98
N GLY A 201 3.75 -0.04 -7.76
CA GLY A 201 3.57 0.86 -6.62
C GLY A 201 4.20 2.23 -6.82
N VAL A 202 5.40 2.29 -7.42
CA VAL A 202 6.08 3.55 -7.78
C VAL A 202 5.30 4.30 -8.86
N LEU A 203 4.82 3.61 -9.90
CA LEU A 203 3.99 4.20 -10.95
C LEU A 203 2.73 4.85 -10.38
N CYS A 204 2.07 4.20 -9.42
CA CYS A 204 0.94 4.80 -8.71
C CYS A 204 1.34 6.11 -8.01
N MET A 205 2.53 6.19 -7.40
CA MET A 205 3.04 7.43 -6.79
C MET A 205 3.39 8.50 -7.83
N GLU A 206 3.93 8.13 -8.99
CA GLU A 206 4.19 9.05 -10.10
C GLU A 206 2.90 9.65 -10.67
N VAL A 207 1.85 8.83 -10.82
CA VAL A 207 0.52 9.29 -11.23
C VAL A 207 -0.10 10.20 -10.16
N VAL A 208 0.05 9.86 -8.87
CA VAL A 208 -0.37 10.75 -7.77
C VAL A 208 0.30 12.11 -7.90
N GLN A 209 1.61 12.15 -8.13
CA GLN A 209 2.35 13.40 -8.31
C GLN A 209 1.85 14.19 -9.53
N TRP A 210 1.58 13.52 -10.64
CA TRP A 210 1.03 14.15 -11.84
C TRP A 210 -0.37 14.75 -11.59
N LEU A 211 -1.25 14.00 -10.91
CA LEU A 211 -2.60 14.47 -10.56
C LEU A 211 -2.55 15.72 -9.70
N VAL A 212 -1.62 15.78 -8.73
CA VAL A 212 -1.47 16.91 -7.80
C VAL A 212 -0.85 18.15 -8.46
N THR A 213 0.10 17.98 -9.38
CA THR A 213 0.89 19.11 -9.93
C THR A 213 0.33 19.77 -11.19
N GLY A 214 -0.68 19.18 -11.83
CA GLY A 214 -1.31 19.79 -13.01
C GLY A 214 -2.27 18.91 -13.79
N GLY A 215 -2.21 17.59 -13.63
CA GLY A 215 -3.06 16.62 -14.34
C GLY A 215 -4.51 16.55 -13.83
N GLY A 216 -4.75 16.86 -12.55
CA GLY A 216 -6.07 16.73 -11.91
C GLY A 216 -7.17 17.59 -12.56
N GLY A 217 -6.80 18.72 -13.18
CA GLY A 217 -7.76 19.56 -13.91
C GLY A 217 -8.27 18.94 -15.22
N SER A 218 -7.50 18.01 -15.81
CA SER A 218 -7.86 17.34 -17.07
C SER A 218 -8.69 16.08 -16.85
N CYS A 219 -8.61 15.45 -15.68
CA CYS A 219 -9.28 14.20 -15.36
C CYS A 219 -10.57 14.42 -14.55
N ARG A 220 -11.72 14.01 -15.08
CA ARG A 220 -12.96 13.96 -14.29
C ARG A 220 -12.81 12.94 -13.15
N GLY A 221 -13.16 13.33 -11.93
CA GLY A 221 -13.08 12.44 -10.78
C GLY A 221 -11.66 12.21 -10.26
N TRP A 222 -10.71 13.11 -10.53
CA TRP A 222 -9.33 12.97 -10.03
C TRP A 222 -9.19 12.67 -8.51
N PRO A 223 -10.09 13.09 -7.59
CA PRO A 223 -9.95 12.72 -6.18
C PRO A 223 -10.17 11.23 -5.92
N SER A 224 -11.05 10.55 -6.67
CA SER A 224 -11.22 9.10 -6.53
C SER A 224 -10.04 8.35 -7.13
N LEU A 225 -9.52 8.82 -8.27
CA LEU A 225 -8.29 8.29 -8.88
C LEU A 225 -7.09 8.44 -7.94
N LEU A 226 -6.95 9.60 -7.30
CA LEU A 226 -5.94 9.88 -6.29
C LEU A 226 -6.03 8.86 -5.13
N HIS A 227 -7.23 8.65 -4.59
CA HIS A 227 -7.46 7.71 -3.51
C HIS A 227 -7.08 6.27 -3.90
N LEU A 228 -7.54 5.80 -5.07
CA LEU A 228 -7.24 4.45 -5.58
C LEU A 228 -5.73 4.24 -5.78
N ALA A 229 -5.05 5.21 -6.38
CA ALA A 229 -3.61 5.14 -6.61
C ALA A 229 -2.83 5.14 -5.28
N LEU A 230 -3.21 5.98 -4.32
CA LEU A 230 -2.61 6.00 -2.98
C LEU A 230 -2.82 4.68 -2.24
N GLU A 231 -4.03 4.13 -2.25
CA GLU A 231 -4.35 2.87 -1.58
C GLU A 231 -3.51 1.71 -2.14
N CYS A 232 -3.36 1.66 -3.47
CA CYS A 232 -2.51 0.67 -4.13
C CYS A 232 -1.03 0.87 -3.80
N ALA A 233 -0.53 2.11 -3.84
CA ALA A 233 0.85 2.41 -3.49
C ALA A 233 1.17 2.06 -2.04
N VAL A 234 0.29 2.41 -1.09
CA VAL A 234 0.41 2.03 0.33
C VAL A 234 0.44 0.52 0.47
N SER A 235 -0.47 -0.20 -0.19
CA SER A 235 -0.55 -1.66 -0.11
C SER A 235 0.71 -2.35 -0.65
N ALA A 236 1.31 -1.81 -1.72
CA ALA A 236 2.53 -2.34 -2.33
C ALA A 236 3.77 -2.03 -1.48
N LEU A 237 3.94 -0.76 -1.10
CA LEU A 237 5.12 -0.28 -0.38
C LEU A 237 5.13 -0.74 1.09
N ARG A 238 3.99 -1.14 1.67
CA ARG A 238 3.91 -1.75 3.02
C ARG A 238 4.69 -3.06 3.14
N LEU A 239 4.97 -3.74 2.04
CA LEU A 239 5.70 -5.01 2.05
C LEU A 239 7.22 -4.75 1.96
N ASP A 240 7.95 -4.94 3.06
CA ASP A 240 9.41 -4.70 3.17
C ASP A 240 10.23 -5.35 2.03
N TYR A 241 9.82 -6.53 1.55
CA TYR A 241 10.54 -7.23 0.47
C TYR A 241 10.26 -6.65 -0.93
N LEU A 242 9.23 -5.81 -1.10
CA LEU A 242 8.98 -5.05 -2.32
C LEU A 242 9.66 -3.67 -2.22
N SER A 243 9.44 -2.95 -1.10
CA SER A 243 10.05 -1.64 -0.88
C SER A 243 11.58 -1.72 -0.79
N GLY A 244 12.14 -2.82 -0.28
CA GLY A 244 13.58 -3.07 -0.23
C GLY A 244 14.25 -3.28 -1.60
N GLN A 245 13.49 -3.48 -2.68
CA GLN A 245 14.03 -3.62 -4.05
C GLN A 245 14.10 -2.29 -4.79
N LEU A 246 13.59 -1.20 -4.20
CA LEU A 246 13.52 0.09 -4.86
C LEU A 246 14.91 0.69 -5.06
N THR A 247 15.15 1.14 -6.28
CA THR A 247 16.32 1.94 -6.62
C THR A 247 16.22 3.34 -6.03
N VAL A 248 17.35 4.04 -5.96
CA VAL A 248 17.42 5.44 -5.51
C VAL A 248 16.48 6.34 -6.33
N CYS A 249 16.40 6.17 -7.64
CA CYS A 249 15.53 7.00 -8.50
C CYS A 249 14.04 6.72 -8.28
N GLN A 250 13.68 5.46 -8.01
CA GLN A 250 12.30 5.09 -7.68
C GLN A 250 11.89 5.66 -6.33
N LEU A 251 12.75 5.52 -5.30
CA LEU A 251 12.53 6.18 -4.01
C LEU A 251 12.41 7.69 -4.16
N GLY A 252 13.27 8.32 -4.97
CA GLY A 252 13.19 9.75 -5.27
C GLY A 252 11.86 10.19 -5.90
N SER A 253 11.23 9.31 -6.70
CA SER A 253 9.92 9.58 -7.30
C SER A 253 8.81 9.49 -6.25
N VAL A 254 8.89 8.49 -5.37
CA VAL A 254 7.96 8.33 -4.23
C VAL A 254 8.07 9.52 -3.26
N THR A 255 9.29 9.94 -2.90
CA THR A 255 9.50 11.05 -1.98
C THR A 255 9.09 12.39 -2.59
N SER A 256 9.31 12.59 -3.89
CA SER A 256 8.81 13.77 -4.60
C SER A 256 7.27 13.80 -4.65
N ALA A 257 6.61 12.66 -4.85
CA ALA A 257 5.16 12.55 -4.76
C ALA A 257 4.63 12.86 -3.36
N LEU A 258 5.28 12.35 -2.31
CA LEU A 258 4.94 12.67 -0.92
C LEU A 258 5.13 14.16 -0.62
N ALA A 259 6.22 14.76 -1.11
CA ALA A 259 6.44 16.20 -0.99
C ALA A 259 5.33 17.00 -1.66
N GLY A 260 4.88 16.59 -2.86
CA GLY A 260 3.74 17.20 -3.55
C GLY A 260 2.44 17.10 -2.76
N LEU A 261 2.18 15.94 -2.15
CA LEU A 261 1.02 15.74 -1.27
C LEU A 261 1.08 16.57 0.01
N THR A 262 2.25 16.69 0.64
CA THR A 262 2.42 17.55 1.83
C THR A 262 2.20 19.02 1.50
N HIS A 263 2.64 19.46 0.32
CA HIS A 263 2.38 20.81 -0.17
C HIS A 263 0.88 21.01 -0.47
N LEU A 264 0.21 20.04 -1.08
CA LEU A 264 -1.24 20.08 -1.27
C LEU A 264 -2.00 20.14 0.07
N ALA A 265 -1.53 19.40 1.06
CA ALA A 265 -2.15 19.29 2.38
C ALA A 265 -1.95 20.56 3.23
N THR A 266 -0.77 21.17 3.19
CA THR A 266 -0.40 22.25 4.13
C THR A 266 -0.23 23.62 3.47
N GLY A 267 -0.13 23.69 2.15
CA GLY A 267 0.26 24.90 1.41
C GLY A 267 1.74 25.28 1.56
N ASN A 268 2.50 24.55 2.37
CA ASN A 268 3.91 24.84 2.69
C ASN A 268 4.83 23.83 2.01
N GLN A 269 6.02 24.29 1.60
CA GLN A 269 7.07 23.41 1.11
C GLN A 269 7.81 22.75 2.28
N LEU A 270 8.27 21.52 2.08
CA LEU A 270 9.11 20.82 3.04
C LEU A 270 10.47 21.51 3.19
N SER A 271 10.85 21.83 4.42
CA SER A 271 12.19 22.30 4.75
C SER A 271 13.16 21.13 4.75
N LEU A 272 14.06 21.09 3.77
CA LEU A 272 15.09 20.05 3.69
C LEU A 272 16.21 20.33 4.71
N PRO A 273 16.62 19.33 5.53
CA PRO A 273 17.81 19.44 6.36
C PRO A 273 19.04 19.41 5.45
N ARG A 274 19.66 20.58 5.28
CA ARG A 274 20.87 20.79 4.45
C ARG A 274 22.10 20.82 5.34
N HIS A 275 23.18 20.16 4.91
CA HIS A 275 24.49 20.22 5.56
C HIS A 275 25.46 21.03 4.70
N SER A 276 26.41 21.69 5.35
CA SER A 276 27.34 22.66 4.74
C SER A 276 28.26 22.07 3.66
N ASP A 277 28.45 20.74 3.63
CA ASP A 277 29.37 20.03 2.71
C ASP A 277 28.76 19.81 1.30
N GLU A 278 27.70 20.55 0.96
CA GLU A 278 26.93 20.45 -0.28
C GLU A 278 27.70 20.80 -1.56
N GLU A 279 28.84 21.49 -1.45
CA GLU A 279 29.45 22.19 -2.59
C GLU A 279 30.34 21.32 -3.51
N GLU A 280 30.64 20.05 -3.16
CA GLU A 280 31.61 19.22 -3.91
C GLU A 280 31.12 17.81 -4.29
N LEU A 281 29.88 17.66 -4.74
CA LEU A 281 29.40 16.38 -5.33
C LEU A 281 29.44 16.44 -6.87
N PRO A 282 30.46 15.83 -7.54
CA PRO A 282 30.60 15.91 -8.99
C PRO A 282 29.65 14.99 -9.76
N GLU A 283 29.10 13.96 -9.10
CA GLU A 283 28.31 12.90 -9.75
C GLU A 283 26.81 13.08 -9.58
N GLN A 284 26.07 13.02 -10.71
CA GLN A 284 24.61 13.14 -10.74
C GLN A 284 23.93 12.16 -9.78
N GLU A 285 24.36 10.89 -9.78
CA GLU A 285 23.75 9.83 -8.97
C GLU A 285 23.91 10.07 -7.46
N ALA A 286 25.06 10.62 -7.04
CA ALA A 286 25.31 10.99 -5.64
C ALA A 286 24.37 12.12 -5.20
N VAL A 287 24.14 13.12 -6.06
CA VAL A 287 23.19 14.22 -5.80
C VAL A 287 21.76 13.69 -5.67
N VAL A 288 21.33 12.79 -6.57
CA VAL A 288 19.99 12.18 -6.49
C VAL A 288 19.84 11.37 -5.19
N SER A 289 20.87 10.60 -4.83
CA SER A 289 20.89 9.77 -3.62
C SER A 289 20.77 10.61 -2.35
N LEU A 290 21.62 11.63 -2.22
CA LEU A 290 21.60 12.53 -1.06
C LEU A 290 20.27 13.27 -0.95
N HIS A 291 19.78 13.81 -2.05
CA HIS A 291 18.49 14.52 -2.08
C HIS A 291 17.34 13.61 -1.64
N THR A 292 17.30 12.36 -2.10
CA THR A 292 16.27 11.39 -1.72
C THR A 292 16.30 11.13 -0.21
N ARG A 293 17.49 10.98 0.37
CA ARG A 293 17.66 10.80 1.83
C ARG A 293 17.17 12.01 2.63
N TYR A 294 17.54 13.22 2.20
CA TYR A 294 17.10 14.46 2.85
C TYR A 294 15.59 14.69 2.73
N GLN A 295 14.97 14.32 1.60
CA GLN A 295 13.51 14.38 1.45
C GLN A 295 12.81 13.43 2.42
N VAL A 296 13.27 12.17 2.57
CA VAL A 296 12.70 11.24 3.56
C VAL A 296 12.83 11.80 4.96
N ALA A 297 14.00 12.30 5.34
CA ALA A 297 14.21 12.92 6.64
C ALA A 297 13.30 14.14 6.87
N ALA A 298 13.12 15.00 5.87
CA ALA A 298 12.22 16.14 5.95
C ALA A 298 10.76 15.71 6.16
N LEU A 299 10.33 14.62 5.50
CA LEU A 299 9.00 14.03 5.70
C LEU A 299 8.84 13.48 7.12
N VAL A 300 9.88 12.86 7.69
CA VAL A 300 9.88 12.39 9.08
C VAL A 300 9.78 13.57 10.05
N CYS A 301 10.61 14.60 9.87
CA CYS A 301 10.54 15.83 10.66
C CYS A 301 9.19 16.54 10.54
N TRP A 302 8.55 16.48 9.37
CA TRP A 302 7.21 17.01 9.17
C TRP A 302 6.17 16.22 9.96
N LEU A 303 6.20 14.89 9.92
CA LEU A 303 5.31 14.03 10.73
C LEU A 303 5.53 14.21 12.23
N GLU A 304 6.77 14.49 12.65
CA GLU A 304 7.13 14.74 14.04
C GLU A 304 6.57 16.07 14.53
N LYS A 305 6.73 17.13 13.73
CA LYS A 305 6.32 18.49 14.09
C LYS A 305 4.84 18.76 13.84
N SER A 306 4.14 17.91 13.08
CA SER A 306 2.71 18.09 12.80
C SER A 306 1.88 17.82 14.07
N PRO A 307 1.39 18.87 14.77
CA PRO A 307 0.66 18.71 16.00
C PRO A 307 -0.83 18.57 15.66
N GLU A 308 -1.36 17.35 15.72
CA GLU A 308 -2.81 17.07 15.63
C GLU A 308 -3.46 17.43 14.26
N PRO A 309 -4.72 17.01 13.97
CA PRO A 309 -5.15 16.77 12.60
C PRO A 309 -5.14 18.07 11.83
N LEU A 310 -4.50 18.05 10.67
CA LEU A 310 -4.68 19.07 9.65
C LEU A 310 -6.17 19.09 9.29
N PHE A 311 -6.98 19.88 10.00
CA PHE A 311 -8.45 19.84 9.94
C PHE A 311 -9.00 20.04 8.52
N ASN A 312 -8.19 20.63 7.64
CA ASN A 312 -8.53 20.92 6.25
C ASN A 312 -8.02 19.87 5.25
N VAL A 313 -7.38 18.79 5.72
CA VAL A 313 -6.79 17.76 4.86
C VAL A 313 -7.60 16.47 4.98
N PRO A 314 -8.04 15.89 3.86
CA PRO A 314 -8.71 14.60 3.87
C PRO A 314 -7.87 13.54 4.60
N GLN A 315 -8.48 12.86 5.57
CA GLN A 315 -7.79 11.88 6.43
C GLN A 315 -7.09 10.78 5.62
N PHE A 316 -7.65 10.38 4.48
CA PHE A 316 -7.02 9.37 3.61
C PHE A 316 -5.66 9.83 3.06
N ILE A 317 -5.47 11.13 2.79
CA ILE A 317 -4.19 11.68 2.30
C ILE A 317 -3.16 11.64 3.43
N LEU A 318 -3.52 12.15 4.62
CA LEU A 318 -2.62 12.18 5.77
C LEU A 318 -2.20 10.76 6.19
N GLN A 319 -3.16 9.82 6.23
CA GLN A 319 -2.89 8.43 6.55
C GLN A 319 -2.01 7.77 5.48
N SER A 320 -2.25 8.05 4.20
CA SER A 320 -1.41 7.54 3.10
C SER A 320 0.02 8.07 3.19
N ILE A 321 0.22 9.37 3.44
CA ILE A 321 1.56 9.94 3.64
C ILE A 321 2.25 9.23 4.80
N ARG A 322 1.57 9.12 5.96
CA ARG A 322 2.13 8.46 7.13
C ARG A 322 2.52 7.01 6.85
N ASP A 323 1.66 6.25 6.20
CA ASP A 323 1.91 4.83 5.93
C ASP A 323 2.99 4.60 4.89
N VAL A 324 3.06 5.42 3.82
CA VAL A 324 4.15 5.34 2.85
C VAL A 324 5.47 5.77 3.48
N VAL A 325 5.51 6.84 4.29
CA VAL A 325 6.75 7.26 4.99
C VAL A 325 7.25 6.15 5.91
N LYS A 326 6.37 5.53 6.71
CA LYS A 326 6.73 4.36 7.55
C LYS A 326 7.34 3.23 6.73
N SER A 327 6.80 2.96 5.56
CA SER A 327 7.28 1.93 4.65
C SER A 327 8.64 2.23 4.06
N ILE A 328 8.82 3.39 3.42
CA ILE A 328 10.06 3.72 2.72
C ILE A 328 11.19 4.08 3.68
N GLY A 329 10.89 4.61 4.87
CA GLY A 329 11.90 4.92 5.88
C GLY A 329 12.59 3.68 6.46
N ARG A 330 12.03 2.49 6.24
CA ARG A 330 12.65 1.20 6.59
C ARG A 330 13.59 0.66 5.50
N CYS A 331 13.61 1.26 4.31
CA CYS A 331 14.51 0.86 3.24
C CYS A 331 15.97 1.16 3.61
N SER A 332 16.88 0.19 3.38
CA SER A 332 18.30 0.31 3.74
C SER A 332 18.99 1.56 3.17
N LEU A 333 18.57 2.05 2.01
CA LEU A 333 19.11 3.25 1.35
C LEU A 333 18.92 4.55 2.15
N VAL A 334 17.86 4.62 2.97
CA VAL A 334 17.44 5.82 3.71
C VAL A 334 17.25 5.57 5.21
N LEU A 335 17.40 4.32 5.67
CA LEU A 335 17.16 3.90 7.05
C LEU A 335 17.91 4.76 8.06
N TRP A 336 19.20 5.01 7.81
CA TRP A 336 20.03 5.82 8.69
C TRP A 336 19.42 7.23 8.87
N TYR A 337 19.11 7.92 7.76
CA TYR A 337 18.56 9.28 7.76
C TYR A 337 17.13 9.36 8.31
N SER A 338 16.40 8.24 8.27
CA SER A 338 15.04 8.13 8.79
C SER A 338 15.05 7.94 10.31
N CYS A 339 15.97 7.13 10.83
CA CYS A 339 16.05 6.78 12.25
C CYS A 339 16.86 7.77 13.09
N SER A 340 17.75 8.57 12.48
CA SER A 340 18.60 9.52 13.19
C SER A 340 18.13 10.98 13.02
N PRO A 341 18.07 11.78 14.09
CA PRO A 341 17.82 13.22 14.02
C PRO A 341 18.85 13.95 13.13
N PRO A 342 18.44 14.92 12.28
CA PRO A 342 19.32 15.67 11.37
C PRO A 342 20.60 16.25 11.98
N GLU A 343 20.53 16.63 13.24
CA GLU A 343 21.60 17.23 14.03
C GLU A 343 22.74 16.24 14.33
N THR A 344 22.48 14.93 14.21
CA THR A 344 23.41 13.85 14.57
C THR A 344 24.14 13.24 13.37
N TRP A 345 23.92 13.78 12.18
CA TRP A 345 24.33 13.17 10.93
C TRP A 345 25.84 13.28 10.72
N PRO A 346 26.58 12.15 10.62
CA PRO A 346 27.98 12.19 10.22
C PRO A 346 28.09 12.49 8.71
N PRO A 347 29.23 13.00 8.24
CA PRO A 347 29.46 13.25 6.81
C PRO A 347 29.38 11.98 5.95
N SER A 348 29.70 10.81 6.53
CA SER A 348 29.55 9.50 5.88
C SER A 348 28.89 8.50 6.83
N PRO A 349 27.55 8.32 6.77
CA PRO A 349 26.87 7.43 7.69
C PRO A 349 27.19 5.95 7.42
N PRO A 350 27.41 5.14 8.48
CA PRO A 350 27.55 3.70 8.35
C PRO A 350 26.25 3.03 7.89
N THR A 351 26.30 1.74 7.55
CA THR A 351 25.16 0.94 7.06
C THR A 351 24.03 0.78 8.06
N GLN A 352 24.29 0.88 9.37
CA GLN A 352 23.28 0.85 10.43
C GLN A 352 23.51 2.05 11.37
N PRO A 353 22.49 2.82 11.74
CA PRO A 353 22.65 3.96 12.64
C PRO A 353 22.87 3.47 14.08
N PRO A 354 24.07 3.64 14.69
CA PRO A 354 24.18 3.53 16.13
C PRO A 354 23.44 4.70 16.77
N LEU A 355 22.68 4.46 17.85
CA LEU A 355 22.14 5.57 18.64
C LEU A 355 23.32 6.29 19.33
N PRO A 356 23.47 7.61 19.16
CA PRO A 356 24.53 8.36 19.83
C PRO A 356 24.15 8.55 21.30
N THR A 357 24.42 7.54 22.13
CA THR A 357 24.13 7.51 23.57
C THR A 357 24.48 8.80 24.34
N PRO A 358 25.64 9.48 24.12
CA PRO A 358 25.93 10.72 24.85
C PRO A 358 24.98 11.87 24.51
N LEU A 359 24.44 11.90 23.28
CA LEU A 359 23.52 12.95 22.84
C LEU A 359 22.09 12.72 23.36
N LEU A 360 21.76 11.51 23.82
CA LEU A 360 20.44 11.19 24.39
C LEU A 360 20.18 11.83 25.76
N GLN A 361 21.16 12.51 26.35
CA GLN A 361 20.97 13.34 27.55
C GLN A 361 20.20 14.63 27.23
N ASP A 362 20.23 15.08 25.97
CA ASP A 362 19.35 16.15 25.50
C ASP A 362 17.93 15.60 25.35
N ILE A 363 17.00 16.18 26.11
CA ILE A 363 15.62 15.71 26.13
C ILE A 363 14.89 15.90 24.80
N ASP A 364 15.19 16.97 24.06
CA ASP A 364 14.53 17.23 22.80
C ASP A 364 15.01 16.21 21.77
N LEU A 365 16.31 15.91 21.75
CA LEU A 365 16.87 14.84 20.94
C LEU A 365 16.31 13.47 21.32
N LEU A 366 16.17 13.18 22.62
CA LEU A 366 15.57 11.94 23.10
C LEU A 366 14.13 11.78 22.60
N ARG A 367 13.31 12.84 22.63
CA ARG A 367 11.96 12.84 22.03
C ARG A 367 11.99 12.56 20.54
N GLN A 368 12.92 13.18 19.80
CA GLN A 368 13.08 12.94 18.37
C GLN A 368 13.38 11.46 18.05
N VAL A 369 14.26 10.85 18.84
CA VAL A 369 14.64 9.44 18.71
C VAL A 369 13.46 8.53 19.02
N ILE A 370 12.71 8.81 20.08
CA ILE A 370 11.54 8.01 20.49
C ILE A 370 10.42 8.08 19.45
N PHE A 371 10.17 9.26 18.88
CA PHE A 371 9.23 9.40 17.79
C PHE A 371 9.59 8.47 16.62
N ARG A 372 10.86 8.44 16.23
CA ARG A 372 11.37 7.60 15.13
C ARG A 372 11.30 6.11 15.45
N ILE A 373 11.65 5.69 16.67
CA ILE A 373 11.50 4.29 17.14
C ILE A 373 10.01 3.88 17.10
N SER A 374 9.11 4.77 17.52
CA SER A 374 7.67 4.52 17.51
C SER A 374 7.12 4.43 16.09
N LEU A 375 7.64 5.25 15.19
CA LEU A 375 7.22 5.33 13.79
C LEU A 375 7.68 4.11 12.98
N PHE A 376 8.96 3.75 13.08
CA PHE A 376 9.58 2.74 12.24
C PHE A 376 9.73 1.37 12.91
N GLY A 377 9.74 1.32 14.24
CA GLY A 377 10.09 0.14 15.00
C GLY A 377 11.55 -0.25 14.79
N TRP A 378 11.82 -1.53 14.61
CA TRP A 378 13.16 -2.08 14.38
C TRP A 378 13.16 -3.07 13.21
N THR A 379 14.32 -3.22 12.57
CA THR A 379 14.54 -4.05 11.37
C THR A 379 15.39 -5.28 11.66
N SER A 380 16.15 -5.28 12.76
CA SER A 380 16.98 -6.40 13.17
C SER A 380 17.03 -6.55 14.69
N ARG A 381 17.38 -7.75 15.16
CA ARG A 381 17.65 -8.01 16.57
C ARG A 381 18.79 -7.14 17.10
N THR A 382 19.81 -6.89 16.29
CA THR A 382 20.95 -6.04 16.67
C THR A 382 20.50 -4.61 16.92
N GLN A 383 19.69 -4.03 16.03
CA GLN A 383 19.14 -2.69 16.22
C GLN A 383 18.28 -2.60 17.49
N PHE A 384 17.48 -3.64 17.77
CA PHE A 384 16.71 -3.72 19.01
C PHE A 384 17.62 -3.71 20.25
N GLU A 385 18.63 -4.58 20.30
CA GLU A 385 19.54 -4.70 21.45
C GLU A 385 20.37 -3.42 21.66
N GLU A 386 20.84 -2.78 20.59
CA GLU A 386 21.55 -1.50 20.63
C GLU A 386 20.65 -0.37 21.18
N THR A 387 19.44 -0.24 20.62
CA THR A 387 18.46 0.77 21.06
C THR A 387 18.09 0.56 22.53
N TRP A 388 17.87 -0.70 22.92
CA TRP A 388 17.60 -1.09 24.30
C TRP A 388 18.72 -0.66 25.27
N MET A 389 19.98 -0.96 24.94
CA MET A 389 21.11 -0.59 25.78
C MET A 389 21.33 0.92 25.87
N SER A 390 21.15 1.67 24.78
CA SER A 390 21.20 3.13 24.79
C SER A 390 20.13 3.74 25.71
N LEU A 391 18.88 3.24 25.66
CA LEU A 391 17.80 3.73 26.52
C LEU A 391 18.02 3.39 28.01
N LEU A 392 18.58 2.21 28.32
CA LEU A 392 18.96 1.87 29.70
C LEU A 392 20.07 2.78 30.23
N THR A 393 20.98 3.23 29.37
CA THR A 393 22.04 4.17 29.76
C THR A 393 21.45 5.51 30.17
N VAL A 394 20.47 6.03 29.42
CA VAL A 394 19.71 7.23 29.79
C VAL A 394 19.02 7.03 31.14
N LEU A 395 18.32 5.92 31.32
CA LEU A 395 17.59 5.61 32.57
C LEU A 395 18.52 5.47 33.79
N SER A 396 19.77 5.06 33.58
CA SER A 396 20.77 4.91 34.64
C SER A 396 21.41 6.24 35.10
N ALA A 397 21.13 7.34 34.39
CA ALA A 397 21.60 8.67 34.79
C ALA A 397 21.04 9.01 36.18
N SER A 398 21.94 9.29 37.12
CA SER A 398 21.60 9.64 38.50
C SER A 398 22.24 10.99 38.82
N PRO A 399 21.49 11.91 39.46
CA PRO A 399 22.06 13.18 39.88
C PRO A 399 23.16 12.93 40.93
N GLY A 400 24.31 13.56 40.75
CA GLY A 400 25.35 13.63 41.77
C GLY A 400 24.92 14.50 42.96
N PRO A 401 25.61 14.38 44.12
CA PRO A 401 25.28 15.13 45.34
C PRO A 401 25.42 16.66 45.20
N GLU A 402 26.13 17.14 44.19
CA GLU A 402 26.34 18.58 43.89
C GLU A 402 25.55 19.07 42.67
N SER A 403 24.65 18.25 42.10
CA SER A 403 23.92 18.64 40.88
C SER A 403 22.96 19.79 41.13
N GLU A 404 22.87 20.72 40.19
CA GLU A 404 21.93 21.84 40.26
C GLU A 404 20.48 21.34 40.13
N GLN A 405 19.53 22.09 40.67
CA GLN A 405 18.11 21.69 40.66
C GLN A 405 17.56 21.50 39.23
N ASP A 406 18.03 22.31 38.27
CA ASP A 406 17.64 22.21 36.87
C ASP A 406 18.20 20.94 36.21
N GLU A 407 19.43 20.55 36.55
CA GLU A 407 20.04 19.29 36.08
C GLU A 407 19.30 18.07 36.62
N VAL A 408 18.92 18.10 37.91
CA VAL A 408 18.11 17.06 38.54
C VAL A 408 16.76 16.91 37.82
N GLN A 409 16.11 18.03 37.48
CA GLN A 409 14.84 18.02 36.74
C GLN A 409 14.99 17.45 35.33
N ALA A 410 16.04 17.85 34.60
CA ALA A 410 16.33 17.33 33.27
C ALA A 410 16.55 15.80 33.29
N ILE A 411 17.34 15.29 34.25
CA ILE A 411 17.56 13.85 34.44
C ILE A 411 16.25 13.12 34.74
N MET A 412 15.41 13.65 35.65
CA MET A 412 14.11 13.04 35.98
C MET A 412 13.18 12.99 34.76
N GLN A 413 13.17 14.05 33.96
CA GLN A 413 12.34 14.12 32.76
C GLN A 413 12.86 13.16 31.67
N GLY A 414 14.18 13.09 31.48
CA GLY A 414 14.83 12.12 30.60
C GLY A 414 14.50 10.67 31.00
N ASN A 415 14.54 10.36 32.30
CA ASN A 415 14.16 9.05 32.83
C ASN A 415 12.70 8.70 32.53
N SER A 416 11.76 9.63 32.73
CA SER A 416 10.34 9.42 32.41
C SER A 416 10.14 9.11 30.93
N VAL A 417 10.80 9.86 30.06
CA VAL A 417 10.73 9.71 28.61
C VAL A 417 11.40 8.40 28.15
N ALA A 418 12.51 8.01 28.78
CA ALA A 418 13.17 6.73 28.52
C ALA A 418 12.30 5.52 28.90
N VAL A 419 11.54 5.59 29.99
CA VAL A 419 10.59 4.53 30.38
C VAL A 419 9.48 4.35 29.34
N GLU A 420 8.95 5.45 28.79
CA GLU A 420 7.96 5.42 27.70
C GLU A 420 8.55 4.77 26.44
N ALA A 421 9.79 5.13 26.10
CA ALA A 421 10.52 4.57 24.98
C ALA A 421 10.72 3.05 25.11
N ILE A 422 11.21 2.62 26.27
CA ILE A 422 11.46 1.22 26.60
C ILE A 422 10.15 0.43 26.52
N THR A 423 9.06 0.99 27.08
CA THR A 423 7.73 0.37 27.03
C THR A 423 7.27 0.20 25.58
N THR A 424 7.43 1.23 24.75
CA THR A 424 7.07 1.17 23.32
C THR A 424 7.88 0.10 22.59
N LEU A 425 9.19 0.06 22.81
CA LEU A 425 10.09 -0.92 22.20
C LEU A 425 9.71 -2.37 22.57
N LEU A 426 9.36 -2.60 23.84
CA LEU A 426 8.89 -3.91 24.31
C LEU A 426 7.50 -4.27 23.74
N VAL A 427 6.57 -3.32 23.69
CA VAL A 427 5.23 -3.53 23.10
C VAL A 427 5.35 -3.91 21.62
N GLN A 428 6.32 -3.35 20.90
CA GLN A 428 6.57 -3.71 19.50
C GLN A 428 7.01 -5.18 19.31
N THR A 429 7.55 -5.83 20.34
CA THR A 429 7.86 -7.28 20.29
C THR A 429 6.59 -8.15 20.27
N LEU A 430 5.45 -7.60 20.70
CA LEU A 430 4.16 -8.27 20.71
C LEU A 430 3.38 -8.09 19.40
N LEU A 431 3.98 -7.48 18.37
CA LEU A 431 3.38 -7.32 17.06
C LEU A 431 3.46 -8.63 16.26
N LEU A 432 2.33 -9.07 15.71
CA LEU A 432 2.22 -10.21 14.80
C LEU A 432 1.71 -9.77 13.42
N PRO A 433 2.15 -10.39 12.32
CA PRO A 433 3.04 -11.56 12.26
C PRO A 433 4.54 -11.21 12.39
N THR A 434 4.92 -9.96 12.14
CA THR A 434 6.31 -9.50 12.16
C THR A 434 6.57 -8.58 13.36
N PRO A 435 7.25 -9.06 14.41
CA PRO A 435 7.65 -8.24 15.54
C PRO A 435 8.49 -7.04 15.09
N GLY A 436 8.34 -5.90 15.76
CA GLY A 436 9.12 -4.69 15.44
C GLY A 436 8.66 -3.93 14.21
N HIS A 437 7.59 -4.34 13.53
CA HIS A 437 7.10 -3.68 12.31
C HIS A 437 5.72 -3.02 12.50
N PRO A 438 5.64 -1.71 12.78
CA PRO A 438 4.38 -1.05 13.12
C PRO A 438 3.35 -0.95 11.98
N ASN A 439 3.78 -0.99 10.70
CA ASN A 439 2.87 -0.83 9.55
C ASN A 439 2.17 -2.14 9.12
N THR A 440 2.77 -3.31 9.35
CA THR A 440 2.21 -4.63 9.01
C THR A 440 1.73 -5.39 10.23
N GLY A 441 2.32 -5.13 11.40
CA GLY A 441 2.04 -5.81 12.65
C GLY A 441 0.75 -5.33 13.31
N ARG A 442 0.07 -6.26 13.99
CA ARG A 442 -1.01 -6.00 14.94
C ARG A 442 -0.62 -6.53 16.30
N LEU A 443 -0.98 -5.81 17.36
CA LEU A 443 -0.71 -6.27 18.71
C LEU A 443 -1.39 -7.61 18.96
N LEU A 444 -0.64 -8.55 19.55
CA LEU A 444 -1.17 -9.82 20.00
C LEU A 444 -2.40 -9.58 20.88
N HIS A 445 -3.55 -10.07 20.41
CA HIS A 445 -4.81 -9.96 21.12
C HIS A 445 -5.24 -11.34 21.64
N SER A 446 -5.16 -11.51 22.96
CA SER A 446 -5.68 -12.68 23.64
C SER A 446 -7.06 -12.36 24.22
N SER A 447 -8.10 -12.96 23.64
CA SER A 447 -9.47 -12.81 24.15
C SER A 447 -9.58 -13.34 25.58
N ARG A 448 -10.19 -12.56 26.47
CA ARG A 448 -10.57 -13.02 27.82
C ARG A 448 -11.72 -14.01 27.79
N ASN A 449 -12.56 -13.93 26.74
CA ASN A 449 -13.69 -14.83 26.55
C ASN A 449 -13.17 -16.19 26.12
N LYS A 450 -13.62 -17.24 26.81
CA LYS A 450 -13.37 -18.63 26.42
C LYS A 450 -14.05 -18.90 25.07
N THR A 451 -13.46 -19.78 24.28
CA THR A 451 -14.09 -20.29 23.07
C THR A 451 -15.41 -20.98 23.44
N LEU A 452 -16.48 -20.62 22.74
CA LEU A 452 -17.80 -21.23 22.96
C LEU A 452 -17.76 -22.65 22.43
N THR A 453 -18.01 -23.64 23.28
CA THR A 453 -18.16 -25.03 22.85
C THR A 453 -19.58 -25.22 22.31
N LEU A 454 -19.71 -25.19 20.98
CA LEU A 454 -21.00 -25.40 20.32
C LEU A 454 -21.34 -26.89 20.21
N SER A 455 -22.63 -27.20 20.15
CA SER A 455 -23.10 -28.57 19.91
C SER A 455 -22.59 -29.09 18.56
N PRO A 456 -22.12 -30.35 18.45
CA PRO A 456 -21.57 -30.88 17.20
C PRO A 456 -22.59 -30.93 16.06
N GLN A 457 -23.90 -30.93 16.35
CA GLN A 457 -24.95 -31.01 15.33
C GLN A 457 -25.31 -29.65 14.70
N TRP A 458 -25.27 -28.58 15.50
CA TRP A 458 -25.72 -27.24 15.10
C TRP A 458 -24.60 -26.20 15.07
N GLY A 459 -23.50 -26.46 15.79
CA GLY A 459 -22.33 -25.59 15.87
C GLY A 459 -21.74 -25.26 14.51
N PRO A 460 -21.38 -26.26 13.68
CA PRO A 460 -20.83 -25.99 12.34
C PRO A 460 -21.78 -25.21 11.44
N LYS A 461 -23.10 -25.41 11.59
CA LYS A 461 -24.12 -24.65 10.83
C LYS A 461 -24.18 -23.19 11.28
N LEU A 462 -24.13 -22.95 12.59
CA LEU A 462 -24.12 -21.60 13.15
C LEU A 462 -22.83 -20.87 12.78
N GLU A 463 -21.68 -21.53 12.90
CA GLU A 463 -20.37 -21.01 12.48
C GLU A 463 -20.40 -20.59 11.00
N GLY A 464 -20.88 -21.46 10.11
CA GLY A 464 -20.99 -21.12 8.69
C GLY A 464 -21.87 -19.89 8.40
N VAL A 465 -22.99 -19.72 9.12
CA VAL A 465 -23.85 -18.52 8.98
C VAL A 465 -23.15 -17.27 9.53
N VAL A 466 -22.53 -17.39 10.70
CA VAL A 466 -21.83 -16.28 11.37
C VAL A 466 -20.63 -15.83 10.55
N ASP A 467 -19.84 -16.75 9.99
CA ASP A 467 -18.71 -16.45 9.12
C ASP A 467 -19.16 -15.72 7.84
N THR A 468 -20.29 -16.14 7.26
CA THR A 468 -20.89 -15.46 6.11
C THR A 468 -21.30 -14.02 6.45
N LEU A 469 -21.89 -13.79 7.63
CA LEU A 469 -22.28 -12.46 8.10
C LEU A 469 -21.05 -11.58 8.37
N TYR A 470 -20.03 -12.10 9.07
CA TYR A 470 -18.78 -11.38 9.32
C TYR A 470 -18.09 -10.99 8.02
N TRP A 471 -18.12 -11.87 7.02
CA TRP A 471 -17.58 -11.54 5.72
C TRP A 471 -18.39 -10.44 5.02
N LYS A 472 -19.72 -10.53 4.98
CA LYS A 472 -20.55 -9.46 4.42
C LYS A 472 -20.33 -8.12 5.09
N LEU A 473 -20.09 -8.14 6.41
CA LEU A 473 -19.71 -6.95 7.15
C LEU A 473 -18.34 -6.41 6.71
N LYS A 474 -17.33 -7.27 6.51
CA LYS A 474 -16.02 -6.88 5.97
C LYS A 474 -16.10 -6.35 4.54
N GLU A 475 -16.89 -6.96 3.66
CA GLU A 475 -17.12 -6.42 2.29
C GLU A 475 -17.70 -5.01 2.34
N CYS A 476 -18.72 -4.78 3.17
CA CYS A 476 -19.30 -3.44 3.36
C CYS A 476 -18.32 -2.43 3.95
N GLN A 477 -17.30 -2.87 4.68
CA GLN A 477 -16.22 -2.01 5.18
C GLN A 477 -15.17 -1.70 4.10
N ARG A 478 -14.92 -2.61 3.16
CA ARG A 478 -13.99 -2.37 2.03
C ARG A 478 -14.59 -1.53 0.90
N ALA A 479 -15.92 -1.46 0.81
CA ALA A 479 -16.63 -0.67 -0.20
C ALA A 479 -16.90 0.79 0.22
N LYS A 480 -16.51 1.18 1.44
CA LYS A 480 -16.55 2.54 1.98
C LYS A 480 -15.16 3.12 1.99
#